data_AF-X0YSN9-F1
#
_entry.id   AF-X0YSN9-F1
#
_cell.length_a   1.000
_cell.length_b   1.000
_cell.length_c   1.000
_cell.angle_alpha   90.00
_cell.angle_beta   90.00
_cell.angle_gamma   90.00
#
_symmetry.space_group_name_H-M   'P 1'
#
loop_
_entity.id
_entity.type
_entity.pdbx_description
1 polymer ?
#
loop_
_entity_poly.entity_id
_entity_poly.type
_entity_poly.pdbx_seq_one_letter_code
_entity_poly.pdbx_strand_id
1 'polypeptide(L)' 'PKAIPILLGLGLDEFSITATAIPETKAVIRSLSLTQAQKIATQALRLKTAKEVQTYVREIFSPDRKMKTR' A
#
# COMPACT_ATOMS: atom_id res chain seq x y z
N PRO A 1 -8.17 -2.00 1.02
CA PRO A 1 -7.20 -0.90 0.77
C PRO A 1 -5.77 -1.12 1.31
N LYS A 2 -5.60 -1.67 2.53
CA LYS A 2 -4.29 -1.71 3.21
C LYS A 2 -3.19 -2.46 2.43
N ALA A 3 -3.52 -3.56 1.74
CA ALA A 3 -2.53 -4.34 0.97
C ALA A 3 -2.18 -3.75 -0.40
N ILE A 4 -2.98 -2.81 -0.93
CA ILE A 4 -2.84 -2.24 -2.28
C ILE A 4 -1.41 -1.73 -2.57
N PRO A 5 -0.73 -0.97 -1.69
CA PRO A 5 0.61 -0.43 -1.95
C PRO A 5 1.68 -1.51 -2.08
N ILE A 6 1.56 -2.58 -1.30
CA ILE A 6 2.48 -3.72 -1.36
C ILE A 6 2.25 -4.45 -2.69
N LEU A 7 1.01 -4.79 -3.01
CA LEU A 7 0.68 -5.52 -4.24
C LEU A 7 1.07 -4.74 -5.50
N LEU A 8 0.81 -3.42 -5.51
CA LEU A 8 1.25 -2.53 -6.59
C LEU A 8 2.78 -2.51 -6.71
N GLY A 9 3.50 -2.43 -5.58
CA GLY A 9 4.95 -2.44 -5.55
C GLY A 9 5.60 -3.77 -5.97
N LEU A 10 4.85 -4.86 -5.89
CA LEU A 10 5.25 -6.19 -6.38
C LEU A 10 4.95 -6.39 -7.87
N GLY A 11 4.30 -5.43 -8.53
CA GLY A 11 3.97 -5.49 -9.95
C GLY A 11 2.64 -6.18 -10.26
N LEU A 12 1.67 -6.14 -9.33
CA LEU A 12 0.32 -6.60 -9.65
C LEU A 12 -0.35 -5.65 -10.65
N ASP A 13 -0.72 -6.19 -11.81
CA ASP A 13 -1.33 -5.41 -12.90
C ASP A 13 -2.85 -5.25 -12.74
N GLU A 14 -3.52 -6.17 -12.03
CA GLU A 14 -4.98 -6.21 -11.93
C GLU A 14 -5.50 -6.43 -10.49
N PHE A 15 -6.54 -5.68 -10.12
CA PHE A 15 -7.27 -5.86 -8.87
C PHE A 15 -8.71 -6.29 -9.14
N SER A 16 -9.04 -7.56 -8.85
CA SER A 16 -10.40 -8.07 -8.86
C SER A 16 -11.04 -7.87 -7.48
N ILE A 17 -11.90 -6.86 -7.36
CA ILE A 17 -12.50 -6.42 -6.09
C ILE A 17 -13.97 -6.05 -6.25
N THR A 18 -14.70 -5.97 -5.14
CA THR A 18 -16.10 -5.52 -5.13
C THR A 18 -16.21 -4.08 -5.67
N ALA A 19 -17.29 -3.80 -6.40
CA ALA A 19 -17.49 -2.50 -7.04
C ALA A 19 -17.44 -1.32 -6.05
N THR A 20 -17.94 -1.52 -4.84
CA THR A 20 -17.93 -0.53 -3.75
C THR A 20 -16.52 -0.18 -3.27
N ALA A 21 -15.54 -1.07 -3.42
CA ALA A 21 -14.14 -0.85 -3.02
C ALA A 21 -13.28 -0.21 -4.12
N ILE A 22 -13.79 -0.10 -5.36
CA ILE A 22 -13.06 0.46 -6.50
C ILE A 22 -12.65 1.93 -6.27
N PRO A 23 -13.53 2.84 -5.80
CA PRO A 23 -13.16 4.24 -5.61
C PRO A 23 -12.01 4.43 -4.61
N GLU A 24 -12.11 3.76 -3.45
CA GLU A 24 -11.08 3.81 -2.41
C GLU A 24 -9.75 3.22 -2.90
N THR A 25 -9.80 2.08 -3.59
CA THR A 25 -8.61 1.45 -4.18
C THR A 25 -7.93 2.37 -5.19
N LYS A 26 -8.70 2.98 -6.10
CA LYS A 26 -8.17 3.95 -7.06
C LYS A 26 -7.59 5.20 -6.38
N ALA A 27 -8.17 5.66 -5.27
CA ALA A 27 -7.62 6.78 -4.50
C ALA A 27 -6.24 6.46 -3.93
N VAL A 28 -6.08 5.27 -3.32
CA VAL A 28 -4.78 4.81 -2.80
C VAL A 28 -3.75 4.70 -3.93
N ILE A 29 -4.10 4.07 -5.06
CA ILE A 29 -3.17 3.92 -6.20
C ILE A 29 -2.71 5.30 -6.69
N ARG A 30 -3.64 6.26 -6.86
CA ARG A 30 -3.31 7.62 -7.35
C ARG A 30 -2.50 8.46 -6.36
N SER A 31 -2.54 8.14 -5.07
CA SER A 31 -1.74 8.83 -4.05
C SER A 31 -0.27 8.39 -3.98
N LEU A 32 0.11 7.34 -4.70
CA LEU A 32 1.44 6.74 -4.65
C LEU A 32 2.14 6.82 -6.00
N SER A 33 3.44 7.09 -5.99
CA SER A 33 4.29 6.78 -7.14
C SER A 33 4.67 5.29 -7.14
N LEU A 34 4.98 4.74 -8.33
CA LEU A 34 5.42 3.35 -8.44
C LEU A 34 6.68 3.09 -7.60
N THR A 35 7.63 4.03 -7.57
CA THR A 35 8.84 3.94 -6.74
C THR A 35 8.51 3.90 -5.24
N GLN A 36 7.50 4.65 -4.78
CA GLN A 36 7.05 4.57 -3.39
C GLN A 36 6.43 3.20 -3.08
N ALA A 37 5.57 2.69 -3.96
CA ALA A 37 4.97 1.37 -3.81
C ALA A 37 6.05 0.27 -3.76
N GLN A 38 7.03 0.30 -4.66
CA GLN A 38 8.16 -0.64 -4.68
C GLN A 38 8.99 -0.59 -3.39
N LYS A 39 9.23 0.61 -2.84
CA LYS A 39 9.91 0.77 -1.54
C LYS A 39 9.09 0.13 -0.42
N ILE A 40 7.78 0.35 -0.39
CA ILE A 40 6.89 -0.24 0.60
C ILE A 40 6.92 -1.77 0.50
N ALA A 41 6.80 -2.32 -0.71
CA ALA A 41 6.88 -3.77 -0.94
C ALA A 41 8.23 -4.35 -0.49
N THR A 42 9.35 -3.70 -0.85
CA THR A 42 10.69 -4.14 -0.46
C THR A 42 10.87 -4.17 1.05
N GLN A 43 10.36 -3.17 1.78
CA GLN A 43 10.41 -3.18 3.24
C GLN A 43 9.50 -4.26 3.83
N ALA A 44 8.29 -4.44 3.30
CA ALA A 44 7.37 -5.48 3.77
C ALA A 44 7.97 -6.89 3.62
N LEU A 45 8.70 -7.17 2.53
CA LEU A 45 9.38 -8.45 2.30
C LEU A 45 10.52 -8.75 3.28
N ARG A 46 11.05 -7.73 3.99
CA ARG A 46 12.11 -7.91 4.99
C ARG A 46 11.57 -8.24 6.39
N LEU A 47 10.26 -8.10 6.60
CA LEU A 47 9.62 -8.37 7.87
C LEU A 47 9.42 -9.89 8.04
N LYS A 48 9.54 -10.36 9.28
CA LYS A 48 9.57 -11.79 9.61
C LYS A 48 8.18 -12.36 9.84
N THR A 49 7.20 -11.52 10.20
CA THR A 49 5.86 -11.98 10.55
C THR A 49 4.75 -11.18 9.87
N ALA A 50 3.61 -11.82 9.65
CA ALA A 50 2.42 -11.14 9.13
C ALA A 50 1.97 -9.97 10.02
N LYS A 51 2.16 -10.07 11.35
CA LYS A 51 1.83 -9.01 12.30
C LYS A 51 2.68 -7.76 12.08
N GLU A 52 3.97 -7.93 11.83
CA GLU A 52 4.87 -6.82 11.49
C GLU A 52 4.45 -6.15 10.18
N VAL A 53 4.12 -6.93 9.14
CA VAL A 53 3.63 -6.39 7.85
C VAL A 53 2.36 -5.57 8.04
N GLN A 54 1.38 -6.09 8.80
CA GLN A 54 0.14 -5.37 9.07
C GLN A 54 0.37 -4.08 9.86
N THR A 55 1.29 -4.07 10.82
CA THR A 55 1.66 -2.87 11.58
C THR A 55 2.35 -1.85 10.69
N TYR A 56 3.33 -2.27 9.91
CA TYR A 56 4.04 -1.41 8.96
C TYR A 56 3.08 -0.71 7.99
N VAL A 57 2.17 -1.47 7.39
CA VAL A 57 1.14 -0.92 6.48
C VAL A 57 0.21 0.04 7.20
N ARG A 58 -0.22 -0.25 8.44
CA ARG A 58 -1.04 0.71 9.21
C ARG A 58 -0.29 2.03 9.44
N GLU A 59 0.98 1.99 9.81
CA GLU A 59 1.78 3.20 10.10
C GLU A 59 2.06 4.08 8.88
N ILE A 60 2.03 3.50 7.68
CA ILE A 60 2.15 4.27 6.43
C ILE A 60 0.82 5.01 6.13
N PHE A 61 -0.31 4.42 6.51
CA PHE A 61 -1.66 4.90 6.18
C PHE A 61 -2.42 5.49 7.38
N SER A 62 -1.77 5.71 8.52
CA SER A 62 -2.40 6.40 9.66
C SER A 62 -2.77 7.83 9.26
N PRO A 63 -4.01 8.29 9.50
CA PRO A 63 -4.49 9.62 9.12
C PRO A 63 -3.67 10.77 9.71
N ASP A 64 -2.96 10.54 10.81
CA ASP A 64 -2.10 11.53 11.48
C ASP A 64 -0.75 11.73 10.78
N ARG A 65 -0.31 10.76 9.97
CA ARG A 65 0.97 10.83 9.27
C ARG A 65 0.69 11.30 7.85
N LYS A 66 0.60 12.62 7.66
CA LYS A 66 0.71 13.22 6.32
C LYS A 66 1.93 12.59 5.65
N MET A 67 1.68 11.78 4.62
CA MET A 67 2.74 11.29 3.74
C MET A 67 3.60 12.51 3.41
N LYS A 68 4.89 12.45 3.73
CA LYS A 68 5.85 13.49 3.31
C LYS A 68 5.91 13.45 1.79
N THR A 69 4.94 14.08 1.15
CA THR A 69 4.95 14.47 -0.25
C THR A 69 5.98 15.59 -0.35
N ARG A 70 7.21 15.18 -0.64
CA ARG A 70 8.16 16.06 -1.32
C ARG A 70 7.99 15.83 -2.81
#